data_AF-A0A934AUU3-F1
#
_entry.id   AF-A0A934AUU3-F1
#
_cell.length_a   1.000
_cell.length_b   1.000
_cell.length_c   1.000
_cell.angle_alpha   90.00
_cell.angle_beta   90.00
_cell.angle_gamma   90.00
#
_symmetry.space_group_name_H-M   'P 1'
#
loop_
_entity.id
_entity.type
_entity.pdbx_description
1 polymer ?
#
loop_
_entity_poly.entity_id
_entity_poly.type
_entity_poly.pdbx_seq_one_letter_code
_entity_poly.pdbx_strand_id
1 'polypeptide(L)'
;MKKFLIVILLLLVSLLSAGPSPAALNQEEKKAADELSAEEQNKRALESFQTILELSESGDRQTVLPKLEAAYYHLISSYPKAQLTQEVYWRLIQIYMNEYRPPAFEKAEGLRSEFYKKYPDSRLGDLIDRALADGYFKNSKWEKIVALFVPSIKQSIATGKFTRVYDIYMFTEAKFRLNDLVEAEKGYKIIIANFPDSREGKMAKKRLEEIEQKRQKQP
;
A
#
# COMPACT_ATOMS: atom_id res chain seq x y z
N MET A 1 21.88 18.02 -63.99
CA MET A 1 22.55 18.00 -62.67
C MET A 1 21.92 19.00 -61.68
N LYS A 2 20.60 18.99 -61.47
CA LYS A 2 19.93 19.89 -60.49
C LYS A 2 18.84 19.21 -59.64
N LYS A 3 18.58 17.92 -59.83
CA LYS A 3 17.54 17.17 -59.09
C LYS A 3 18.08 16.21 -58.01
N PHE A 4 19.40 16.05 -57.92
CA PHE A 4 20.03 15.17 -56.92
C PHE A 4 20.51 15.90 -55.65
N LEU A 5 20.50 17.24 -55.64
CA LEU A 5 21.00 18.03 -54.51
C LEU A 5 19.92 18.35 -53.45
N ILE A 6 18.64 18.17 -53.77
CA ILE A 6 17.51 18.55 -52.88
C ILE A 6 17.12 17.41 -51.92
N VAL A 7 17.48 16.16 -52.23
CA VAL A 7 17.12 14.99 -51.40
C VAL A 7 18.07 14.79 -50.21
N ILE A 8 19.29 15.35 -50.25
CA ILE A 8 20.28 15.20 -49.17
C ILE A 8 20.09 16.26 -48.06
N LEU A 9 19.44 17.38 -48.35
CA LEU A 9 19.20 18.45 -47.35
C LEU A 9 17.97 18.19 -46.44
N LEU A 10 17.14 17.17 -46.74
CA LEU A 10 15.96 16.80 -45.93
C LEU A 10 16.21 15.62 -44.97
N LEU A 11 17.41 15.02 -44.98
CA LEU A 11 17.79 13.91 -44.10
C LEU A 11 18.75 14.32 -42.96
N LEU A 12 19.13 15.61 -42.88
CA LEU A 12 20.07 16.13 -41.87
C LEU A 12 19.44 17.02 -40.79
N VAL A 13 18.12 17.23 -40.83
CA VAL A 13 17.39 18.07 -39.85
C VAL A 13 16.61 17.25 -38.81
N SER A 14 16.73 15.92 -38.81
CA SER A 14 16.03 15.03 -37.87
C SER A 14 16.89 14.50 -36.71
N LEU A 15 18.12 14.98 -36.53
CA LEU A 15 19.07 14.46 -35.53
C LEU A 15 19.35 15.37 -34.31
N LEU A 16 18.65 16.51 -34.15
CA LEU A 16 18.97 17.48 -33.07
C LEU A 16 17.85 17.74 -32.06
N SER A 17 16.80 16.92 -32.02
CA SER A 17 15.75 17.00 -31.00
C SER A 17 15.60 15.69 -30.21
N ALA A 18 16.71 15.02 -29.93
CA ALA A 18 16.76 14.08 -28.81
C ALA A 18 16.82 14.90 -27.51
N GLY A 19 15.67 15.43 -27.09
CA GLY A 19 15.51 15.90 -25.72
C GLY A 19 15.90 14.78 -24.75
N PRO A 20 16.44 15.11 -23.57
CA PRO A 20 16.83 14.09 -22.60
C PRO A 20 15.63 13.17 -22.36
N SER A 21 15.90 11.86 -22.45
CA SER A 21 14.87 10.85 -22.21
C SER A 21 14.21 11.13 -20.85
N PRO A 22 12.88 10.97 -20.70
CA PRO A 22 12.21 11.12 -19.40
C PRO A 22 12.88 10.32 -18.28
N ALA A 23 13.53 9.20 -18.62
CA ALA A 23 14.32 8.40 -17.68
C ALA A 23 15.61 9.08 -17.20
N ALA A 24 16.27 9.87 -18.05
CA ALA A 24 17.48 10.62 -17.71
C ALA A 24 17.15 11.84 -16.84
N LEU A 25 16.07 12.56 -17.15
CA LEU A 25 15.56 13.67 -16.32
C LEU A 25 15.19 13.19 -14.91
N ASN A 26 14.47 12.07 -14.80
CA ASN A 26 14.14 11.48 -13.50
C ASN A 26 15.37 11.03 -12.70
N GLN A 27 16.47 10.65 -13.35
CA GLN A 27 17.71 10.26 -12.65
C GLN A 27 18.48 11.47 -12.12
N GLU A 28 18.53 12.57 -12.89
CA GLU A 28 19.17 13.81 -12.44
C GLU A 28 18.41 14.47 -11.29
N GLU A 29 17.07 14.56 -11.38
CA GLU A 29 16.23 15.08 -10.29
C GLU A 29 16.39 14.27 -9.01
N LYS A 30 16.41 12.93 -9.12
CA LYS A 30 16.62 12.05 -7.97
C LYS A 30 17.99 12.21 -7.33
N LYS A 31 19.04 12.40 -8.14
CA LYS A 31 20.41 12.60 -7.63
C LYS A 31 20.52 13.96 -6.91
N ALA A 32 19.93 15.01 -7.48
CA ALA A 32 19.86 16.33 -6.85
C ALA A 32 19.04 16.31 -5.55
N ALA A 33 17.95 15.53 -5.51
CA ALA A 33 17.14 15.32 -4.31
C ALA A 33 17.93 14.69 -3.16
N ASP A 34 18.73 13.66 -3.44
CA ASP A 34 19.51 12.96 -2.41
C ASP A 34 20.63 13.82 -1.79
N GLU A 35 21.05 14.88 -2.49
CA GLU A 35 22.04 15.86 -2.02
C GLU A 35 21.45 16.90 -1.05
N LEU A 36 20.12 17.05 -1.00
CA LEU A 36 19.47 17.94 -0.05
C LEU A 36 19.56 17.42 1.40
N SER A 37 19.66 18.35 2.35
CA SER A 37 19.56 18.04 3.78
C SER A 37 18.15 17.52 4.10
N ALA A 38 18.00 16.77 5.19
CA ALA A 38 16.69 16.28 5.63
C ALA A 38 15.71 17.43 5.93
N GLU A 39 16.21 18.56 6.46
CA GLU A 39 15.42 19.76 6.71
C GLU A 39 14.88 20.38 5.42
N GLU A 40 15.74 20.54 4.40
CA GLU A 40 15.33 21.10 3.11
C GLU A 40 14.37 20.17 2.38
N GLN A 41 14.58 18.85 2.44
CA GLN A 41 13.61 17.87 1.91
C GLN A 41 12.26 17.97 2.61
N ASN A 42 12.22 18.12 3.94
CA ASN A 42 10.95 18.30 4.67
C ASN A 42 10.21 19.56 4.22
N LYS A 43 10.93 20.68 4.07
CA LYS A 43 10.34 21.94 3.60
C LYS A 43 9.72 21.78 2.20
N ARG A 44 10.47 21.25 1.23
CA ARG A 44 9.99 21.07 -0.14
C ARG A 44 8.89 20.00 -0.27
N ALA A 45 8.95 18.96 0.57
CA ALA A 45 7.89 17.96 0.65
C ALA A 45 6.57 18.58 1.13
N LEU A 46 6.61 19.50 2.12
CA LEU A 46 5.43 20.24 2.57
C LEU A 46 4.85 21.12 1.46
N GLU A 47 5.70 21.86 0.74
CA GLU A 47 5.27 22.67 -0.41
C GLU A 47 4.62 21.80 -1.49
N SER A 48 5.21 20.65 -1.81
CA SER A 48 4.65 19.69 -2.78
C SER A 48 3.34 19.06 -2.29
N PHE A 49 3.21 18.86 -0.97
CA PHE A 49 2.00 18.31 -0.37
C PHE A 49 0.83 19.31 -0.43
N GLN A 50 1.10 20.61 -0.41
CA GLN A 50 0.07 21.63 -0.63
C GLN A 50 -0.61 21.45 -2.00
N THR A 51 0.15 21.14 -3.05
CA THR A 51 -0.42 20.82 -4.37
C THR A 51 -1.31 19.58 -4.34
N ILE A 52 -0.97 18.58 -3.52
CA ILE A 52 -1.80 17.38 -3.34
C ILE A 52 -3.13 17.74 -2.67
N LEU A 53 -3.11 18.64 -1.67
CA LEU A 53 -4.32 19.12 -1.00
C LEU A 53 -5.22 19.88 -1.98
N GLU A 54 -4.66 20.80 -2.75
CA GLU A 54 -5.39 21.56 -3.79
C GLU A 54 -6.01 20.64 -4.84
N LEU A 55 -5.25 19.65 -5.33
CA LEU A 55 -5.78 18.63 -6.23
C LEU A 55 -6.94 17.89 -5.58
N SER A 56 -6.80 17.48 -4.32
CA SER A 56 -7.81 16.69 -3.61
C SER A 56 -9.14 17.41 -3.41
N GLU A 57 -9.11 18.74 -3.37
CA GLU A 57 -10.30 19.61 -3.26
C GLU A 57 -10.89 19.98 -4.64
N SER A 58 -10.16 19.70 -5.72
CA SER A 58 -10.56 20.10 -7.07
C SER A 58 -11.40 19.03 -7.77
N GLY A 59 -12.52 19.47 -8.34
CA GLY A 59 -13.24 18.74 -9.41
C GLY A 59 -13.78 17.36 -9.04
N ASP A 60 -14.05 16.57 -10.08
CA ASP A 60 -14.50 15.19 -9.94
C ASP A 60 -13.35 14.27 -9.51
N ARG A 61 -13.62 13.41 -8.52
CA ARG A 61 -12.59 12.58 -7.90
C ARG A 61 -11.91 11.64 -8.90
N GLN A 62 -12.67 10.99 -9.78
CA GLN A 62 -12.11 10.02 -10.73
C GLN A 62 -11.20 10.69 -11.77
N THR A 63 -11.53 11.92 -12.15
CA THR A 63 -10.71 12.73 -13.06
C THR A 63 -9.37 13.14 -12.42
N VAL A 64 -9.36 13.32 -11.11
CA VAL A 64 -8.20 13.83 -10.35
C VAL A 64 -7.29 12.72 -9.84
N LEU A 65 -7.80 11.50 -9.65
CA LEU A 65 -7.02 10.35 -9.14
C LEU A 65 -5.66 10.14 -9.84
N PRO A 66 -5.54 10.17 -11.19
CA PRO A 66 -4.25 10.01 -11.84
C PRO A 66 -3.25 11.14 -11.52
N LYS A 67 -3.75 12.37 -11.32
CA LYS A 67 -2.91 13.52 -10.95
C LYS A 67 -2.44 13.42 -9.50
N LEU A 68 -3.32 12.97 -8.60
CA LEU A 68 -2.96 12.70 -7.20
C LEU A 68 -1.90 11.60 -7.12
N GLU A 69 -2.10 10.49 -7.84
CA GLU A 69 -1.12 9.41 -7.93
C GLU A 69 0.25 9.93 -8.37
N ALA A 70 0.30 10.71 -9.46
CA ALA A 70 1.54 11.30 -9.94
C ALA A 70 2.20 12.23 -8.91
N ALA A 71 1.42 13.09 -8.25
CA ALA A 71 1.94 14.01 -7.23
C ALA A 71 2.50 13.27 -6.00
N TYR A 72 1.83 12.20 -5.55
CA TYR A 72 2.36 11.35 -4.48
C TYR A 72 3.65 10.64 -4.88
N TYR A 73 3.75 10.09 -6.09
CA TYR A 73 5.00 9.47 -6.56
C TYR A 73 6.14 10.48 -6.69
N HIS A 74 5.84 11.71 -7.14
CA HIS A 74 6.84 12.79 -7.15
C HIS A 74 7.37 13.04 -5.73
N LEU A 75 6.50 13.16 -4.73
CA LEU A 75 6.95 13.35 -3.34
C LEU A 75 7.81 12.17 -2.84
N ILE A 76 7.41 10.94 -3.13
CA ILE A 76 8.17 9.71 -2.77
C ILE A 76 9.57 9.70 -3.40
N SER A 77 9.69 10.11 -4.65
CA SER A 77 10.93 10.03 -5.42
C SER A 77 11.86 11.21 -5.17
N SER A 78 11.30 12.43 -5.05
CA SER A 78 12.05 13.67 -4.91
C SER A 78 12.43 14.00 -3.47
N TYR A 79 11.73 13.46 -2.45
CA TYR A 79 12.01 13.79 -1.04
C TYR A 79 12.05 12.55 -0.13
N PRO A 80 12.88 11.54 -0.42
CA PRO A 80 12.85 10.25 0.28
C PRO A 80 13.22 10.34 1.78
N LYS A 81 13.94 11.38 2.22
CA LYS A 81 14.32 11.60 3.62
C LYS A 81 13.31 12.43 4.40
N ALA A 82 12.32 13.04 3.73
CA ALA A 82 11.27 13.79 4.41
C ALA A 82 10.38 12.86 5.25
N GLN A 83 10.00 13.30 6.45
CA GLN A 83 9.16 12.50 7.35
C GLN A 83 7.79 12.22 6.73
N LEU A 84 7.23 13.22 6.04
CA LEU A 84 5.95 13.14 5.34
C LEU A 84 5.91 12.06 4.25
N THR A 85 7.07 11.74 3.66
CA THR A 85 7.16 10.74 2.60
C THR A 85 6.71 9.36 3.07
N GLN A 86 6.98 8.99 4.31
CA GLN A 86 6.52 7.71 4.85
C GLN A 86 4.99 7.64 4.95
N GLU A 87 4.34 8.73 5.35
CA GLU A 87 2.88 8.83 5.41
C GLU A 87 2.24 8.77 4.00
N VAL A 88 2.92 9.34 3.01
CA VAL A 88 2.47 9.33 1.62
C VAL A 88 2.31 7.92 1.06
N TYR A 89 3.19 6.97 1.42
CA TYR A 89 3.00 5.55 1.04
C TYR A 89 1.64 5.03 1.53
N TRP A 90 1.30 5.31 2.79
CA TRP A 90 0.04 4.86 3.38
C TRP A 90 -1.17 5.49 2.70
N ARG A 91 -1.13 6.80 2.42
CA ARG A 91 -2.20 7.51 1.71
C ARG A 91 -2.41 6.97 0.29
N LEU A 92 -1.32 6.74 -0.45
CA LEU A 92 -1.42 6.24 -1.81
C LEU A 92 -1.92 4.78 -1.86
N ILE A 93 -1.52 3.95 -0.89
CA ILE A 93 -2.11 2.61 -0.70
C ILE A 93 -3.61 2.71 -0.43
N GLN A 94 -4.05 3.62 0.44
CA GLN A 94 -5.49 3.80 0.69
C GLN A 94 -6.26 4.19 -0.58
N ILE A 95 -5.68 5.05 -1.42
CA ILE A 95 -6.27 5.42 -2.71
C ILE A 95 -6.43 4.19 -3.61
N TYR A 96 -5.38 3.38 -3.77
CA TYR A 96 -5.46 2.16 -4.59
C TYR A 96 -6.47 1.15 -4.08
N MET A 97 -6.59 1.00 -2.75
CA MET A 97 -7.49 0.02 -2.14
C MET A 97 -8.95 0.46 -2.13
N ASN A 98 -9.23 1.77 -2.05
CA ASN A 98 -10.58 2.27 -1.78
C ASN A 98 -11.19 3.15 -2.89
N GLU A 99 -10.40 3.73 -3.77
CA GLU A 99 -10.87 4.78 -4.69
C GLU A 99 -10.82 4.37 -6.16
N TYR A 100 -9.84 3.54 -6.54
CA TYR A 100 -9.80 2.93 -7.87
C TYR A 100 -10.92 1.90 -8.07
N ARG A 101 -11.44 1.79 -9.29
CA ARG A 101 -12.49 0.84 -9.69
C ARG A 101 -12.08 0.11 -10.98
N PRO A 102 -11.67 -1.17 -10.92
CA PRO A 102 -11.48 -2.00 -9.71
C PRO A 102 -10.31 -1.52 -8.83
N PRO A 103 -10.24 -1.94 -7.54
CA PRO A 103 -9.08 -1.64 -6.68
C PRO A 103 -7.77 -2.12 -7.29
N ALA A 104 -6.71 -1.32 -7.15
CA ALA A 104 -5.40 -1.58 -7.74
C ALA A 104 -4.47 -2.32 -6.75
N PHE A 105 -4.79 -3.58 -6.44
CA PHE A 105 -4.09 -4.37 -5.41
C PHE A 105 -2.59 -4.49 -5.66
N GLU A 106 -2.18 -4.75 -6.90
CA GLU A 106 -0.78 -4.97 -7.28
C GLU A 106 0.05 -3.70 -7.07
N LYS A 107 -0.50 -2.52 -7.36
CA LYS A 107 0.17 -1.24 -7.09
C LYS A 107 0.33 -1.01 -5.59
N ALA A 108 -0.70 -1.32 -4.80
CA ALA A 108 -0.66 -1.18 -3.35
C ALA A 108 0.37 -2.13 -2.70
N GLU A 109 0.44 -3.37 -3.18
CA GLU A 109 1.44 -4.38 -2.76
C GLU A 109 2.87 -3.95 -3.14
N GLY A 110 3.05 -3.39 -4.33
CA GLY A 110 4.31 -2.81 -4.78
C GLY A 110 4.81 -1.70 -3.85
N LEU A 111 3.93 -0.75 -3.51
CA LEU A 111 4.25 0.32 -2.56
C LEU A 111 4.62 -0.20 -1.18
N ARG A 112 3.90 -1.23 -0.68
CA ARG A 112 4.26 -1.88 0.58
C ARG A 112 5.68 -2.47 0.52
N SER A 113 5.99 -3.21 -0.53
CA SER A 113 7.32 -3.82 -0.70
C SER A 113 8.42 -2.75 -0.73
N GLU A 114 8.19 -1.66 -1.46
CA GLU A 114 9.11 -0.54 -1.52
C GLU A 114 9.27 0.15 -0.15
N PHE A 115 8.17 0.35 0.57
CA PHE A 115 8.17 0.95 1.91
C PHE A 115 9.05 0.17 2.88
N TYR A 116 8.86 -1.16 3.01
CA TYR A 116 9.67 -1.98 3.92
C TYR A 116 11.13 -2.07 3.50
N LYS A 117 11.44 -1.92 2.20
CA LYS A 117 12.82 -1.84 1.72
C LYS A 117 13.49 -0.53 2.13
N LYS A 118 12.76 0.59 2.10
CA LYS A 118 13.30 1.94 2.40
C LYS A 118 13.26 2.29 3.88
N TYR A 119 12.24 1.84 4.61
CA TYR A 119 11.95 2.20 5.99
C TYR A 119 11.66 0.97 6.86
N PRO A 120 12.61 0.02 6.97
CA PRO A 120 12.38 -1.26 7.66
C PRO A 120 11.99 -1.10 9.14
N ASP A 121 12.48 -0.06 9.80
CA ASP A 121 12.24 0.21 11.22
C ASP A 121 11.06 1.18 11.47
N SER A 122 10.33 1.56 10.42
CA SER A 122 9.23 2.52 10.57
C SER A 122 8.02 1.91 11.26
N ARG A 123 7.55 2.60 12.30
CA ARG A 123 6.28 2.28 12.98
C ARG A 123 5.06 2.42 12.09
N LEU A 124 5.17 3.10 10.94
CA LEU A 124 4.07 3.21 9.98
C LEU A 124 3.86 1.91 9.19
N GLY A 125 4.80 0.95 9.24
CA GLY A 125 4.61 -0.38 8.62
C GLY A 125 3.32 -1.08 9.08
N ASP A 126 2.96 -0.95 10.35
CA ASP A 126 1.71 -1.50 10.88
C ASP A 126 0.46 -0.85 10.25
N LEU A 127 0.51 0.45 9.95
CA LEU A 127 -0.59 1.16 9.27
C LEU A 127 -0.70 0.78 7.79
N ILE A 128 0.43 0.53 7.13
CA ILE A 128 0.49 0.02 5.76
C ILE A 128 -0.18 -1.36 5.69
N ASP A 129 0.19 -2.27 6.58
CA ASP A 129 -0.36 -3.63 6.62
C ASP A 129 -1.87 -3.59 6.94
N ARG A 130 -2.29 -2.74 7.88
CA ARG A 130 -3.72 -2.53 8.17
C ARG A 130 -4.49 -2.00 6.96
N ALA A 131 -3.96 -1.01 6.24
CA ALA A 131 -4.62 -0.45 5.06
C ALA A 131 -4.84 -1.49 3.96
N LEU A 132 -3.85 -2.36 3.74
CA LEU A 132 -4.01 -3.50 2.82
C LEU A 132 -5.04 -4.51 3.34
N ALA A 133 -4.95 -4.90 4.61
CA ALA A 133 -5.88 -5.86 5.21
C ALA A 133 -7.34 -5.39 5.12
N ASP A 134 -7.61 -4.13 5.45
CA ASP A 134 -8.94 -3.53 5.35
C ASP A 134 -9.44 -3.50 3.91
N GLY A 135 -8.58 -3.14 2.96
CA GLY A 135 -8.93 -3.14 1.55
C GLY A 135 -9.19 -4.54 0.98
N TYR A 136 -8.39 -5.53 1.36
CA TYR A 136 -8.65 -6.93 1.01
C TYR A 136 -9.95 -7.44 1.62
N PHE A 137 -10.22 -7.07 2.87
CA PHE A 137 -11.42 -7.49 3.59
C PHE A 137 -12.69 -6.98 2.91
N LYS A 138 -12.73 -5.68 2.59
CA LYS A 138 -13.84 -5.06 1.86
C LYS A 138 -14.10 -5.73 0.50
N ASN A 139 -13.05 -6.28 -0.13
CA ASN A 139 -13.11 -6.92 -1.44
C ASN A 139 -13.06 -8.45 -1.38
N SER A 140 -13.28 -9.05 -0.20
CA SER A 140 -13.30 -10.50 0.01
C SER A 140 -12.05 -11.24 -0.51
N LYS A 141 -10.88 -10.60 -0.46
CA LYS A 141 -9.59 -11.20 -0.83
C LYS A 141 -8.97 -11.93 0.36
N TRP A 142 -9.66 -12.98 0.82
CA TRP A 142 -9.33 -13.70 2.05
C TRP A 142 -7.93 -14.32 2.02
N GLU A 143 -7.52 -14.88 0.88
CA GLU A 143 -6.21 -15.49 0.70
C GLU A 143 -5.09 -14.47 0.84
N LYS A 144 -5.30 -13.23 0.38
CA LYS A 144 -4.34 -12.14 0.53
C LYS A 144 -4.21 -11.69 1.98
N ILE A 145 -5.30 -11.66 2.75
CA ILE A 145 -5.25 -11.40 4.21
C ILE A 145 -4.46 -12.49 4.94
N VAL A 146 -4.71 -13.75 4.60
CA VAL A 146 -3.94 -14.88 5.16
C VAL A 146 -2.45 -14.67 4.87
N ALA A 147 -2.08 -14.47 3.59
CA ALA A 147 -0.68 -14.30 3.20
C ALA A 147 0.00 -13.11 3.91
N LEU A 148 -0.73 -12.00 4.08
CA LEU A 148 -0.22 -10.80 4.75
C LEU A 148 0.17 -11.06 6.21
N PHE A 149 -0.66 -11.79 6.97
CA PHE A 149 -0.46 -11.96 8.40
C PHE A 149 0.25 -13.27 8.80
N VAL A 150 0.40 -14.25 7.91
CA VAL A 150 1.09 -15.52 8.22
C VAL A 150 2.43 -15.34 8.96
N PRO A 151 3.35 -14.43 8.55
CA PRO A 151 4.61 -14.26 9.26
C PRO A 151 4.43 -13.80 10.72
N SER A 152 3.56 -12.80 10.93
CA SER A 152 3.21 -12.25 12.26
C SER A 152 2.60 -13.33 13.16
N ILE A 153 1.68 -14.14 12.62
CA ILE A 153 1.02 -15.22 13.36
C ILE A 153 2.01 -16.33 13.72
N LYS A 154 2.86 -16.77 12.78
CA LYS A 154 3.91 -17.78 13.05
C LYS A 154 4.85 -17.32 14.16
N GLN A 155 5.28 -16.06 14.13
CA GLN A 155 6.13 -15.49 15.16
C GLN A 155 5.43 -15.43 16.52
N SER A 156 4.16 -15.03 16.55
CA SER A 156 3.37 -14.97 17.79
C SER A 156 3.19 -16.36 18.42
N ILE A 157 2.91 -17.39 17.61
CA ILE A 157 2.82 -18.78 18.06
C ILE A 157 4.17 -19.27 18.60
N ALA A 158 5.26 -19.04 17.86
CA ALA A 158 6.59 -19.51 18.25
C ALA A 158 7.09 -18.88 19.56
N THR A 159 6.72 -17.63 19.82
CA THR A 159 7.16 -16.89 21.01
C THR A 159 6.16 -16.93 22.16
N GLY A 160 4.92 -17.37 21.92
CA GLY A 160 3.79 -17.25 22.84
C GLY A 160 3.36 -15.80 23.12
N LYS A 161 3.89 -14.81 22.38
CA LYS A 161 3.62 -13.39 22.58
C LYS A 161 2.67 -12.87 21.52
N PHE A 162 1.41 -12.72 21.91
CA PHE A 162 0.37 -12.12 21.07
C PHE A 162 0.26 -10.63 21.43
N THR A 163 0.73 -9.74 20.56
CA THR A 163 0.73 -8.28 20.83
C THR A 163 -0.24 -7.50 19.94
N ARG A 164 -0.61 -8.05 18.78
CA ARG A 164 -1.47 -7.39 17.79
C ARG A 164 -2.76 -8.19 17.59
N VAL A 165 -3.75 -7.93 18.45
CA VAL A 165 -5.06 -8.62 18.37
C VAL A 165 -5.72 -8.48 17.00
N TYR A 166 -5.54 -7.32 16.35
CA TYR A 166 -6.05 -7.06 15.00
C TYR A 166 -5.52 -8.07 13.97
N ASP A 167 -4.21 -8.33 13.93
CA ASP A 167 -3.60 -9.28 12.99
C ASP A 167 -4.19 -10.68 13.14
N ILE A 168 -4.30 -11.15 14.40
CA ILE A 168 -4.82 -12.47 14.74
C ILE A 168 -6.29 -12.55 14.33
N TYR A 169 -7.07 -11.51 14.65
CA TYR A 169 -8.47 -11.45 14.27
C TYR A 169 -8.66 -11.46 12.76
N MET A 170 -7.91 -10.65 12.00
CA MET A 170 -8.01 -10.59 10.54
C MET A 170 -7.62 -11.89 9.87
N PHE A 171 -6.51 -12.51 10.30
CA PHE A 171 -6.11 -13.83 9.84
C PHE A 171 -7.19 -14.88 10.12
N THR A 172 -7.73 -14.89 11.35
CA THR A 172 -8.74 -15.85 11.79
C THR A 172 -10.06 -15.69 11.03
N GLU A 173 -10.52 -14.45 10.84
CA GLU A 173 -11.72 -14.16 10.07
C GLU A 173 -11.54 -14.55 8.60
N ALA A 174 -10.36 -14.33 8.01
CA ALA A 174 -10.08 -14.82 6.66
C ALA A 174 -10.14 -16.37 6.58
N LYS A 175 -9.60 -17.09 7.58
CA LYS A 175 -9.73 -18.55 7.67
C LYS A 175 -11.18 -19.01 7.79
N PHE A 176 -11.98 -18.33 8.61
CA PHE A 176 -13.41 -18.60 8.72
C PHE A 176 -14.15 -18.43 7.39
N ARG A 177 -13.83 -17.35 6.65
CA ARG A 177 -14.43 -17.07 5.33
C ARG A 177 -14.00 -18.05 4.25
N LEU A 178 -12.81 -18.62 4.36
CA LEU A 178 -12.30 -19.71 3.52
C LEU A 178 -12.80 -21.10 3.95
N ASN A 179 -13.75 -21.17 4.90
CA ASN A 179 -14.31 -22.41 5.44
C ASN A 179 -13.29 -23.33 6.13
N ASP A 180 -12.13 -22.81 6.50
CA ASP A 180 -11.15 -23.49 7.35
C ASP A 180 -11.58 -23.32 8.82
N LEU A 181 -12.69 -23.98 9.19
CA LEU A 181 -13.34 -23.78 10.48
C LEU A 181 -12.48 -24.28 11.65
N VAL A 182 -11.59 -25.24 11.41
CA VAL A 182 -10.67 -25.77 12.42
C VAL A 182 -9.64 -24.70 12.79
N GLU A 183 -9.01 -24.07 11.81
CA GLU A 183 -8.02 -23.03 12.08
C GLU A 183 -8.66 -21.74 12.60
N ALA A 184 -9.85 -21.40 12.09
CA ALA A 184 -10.64 -20.28 12.60
C ALA A 184 -11.00 -20.45 14.08
N GLU A 185 -11.47 -21.64 14.48
CA GLU A 185 -11.80 -21.92 15.88
C GLU A 185 -10.59 -21.74 16.80
N LYS A 186 -9.42 -22.27 16.42
CA LYS A 186 -8.19 -22.08 17.21
C LYS A 186 -7.86 -20.60 17.36
N GLY A 187 -7.90 -19.84 16.27
CA GLY A 187 -7.62 -18.41 16.28
C GLY A 187 -8.58 -17.64 17.20
N TYR A 188 -9.88 -17.90 17.13
CA TYR A 188 -10.86 -17.24 18.00
C TYR A 188 -10.64 -17.60 19.48
N LYS A 189 -10.31 -18.86 19.80
CA LYS A 189 -9.96 -19.26 21.17
C LYS A 189 -8.73 -18.51 21.69
N ILE A 190 -7.70 -18.34 20.87
CA ILE A 190 -6.50 -17.55 21.21
C ILE A 190 -6.89 -16.10 21.50
N ILE A 191 -7.72 -15.49 20.67
CA ILE A 191 -8.17 -14.10 20.86
C ILE A 191 -8.94 -13.94 22.16
N ILE A 192 -9.86 -14.86 22.47
CA ILE A 192 -10.66 -14.81 23.70
C ILE A 192 -9.78 -14.99 24.94
N ALA A 193 -8.80 -15.90 24.89
CA ALA A 193 -7.91 -16.17 26.01
C ALA A 193 -6.98 -14.98 26.32
N ASN A 194 -6.47 -14.29 25.29
CA ASN A 194 -5.47 -13.23 25.45
C ASN A 194 -6.06 -11.82 25.46
N PHE A 195 -7.23 -11.61 24.84
CA PHE A 195 -7.84 -10.30 24.66
C PHE A 195 -9.37 -10.32 24.90
N PRO A 196 -9.85 -10.87 26.03
CA PRO A 196 -11.28 -11.13 26.26
C PRO A 196 -12.17 -9.88 26.18
N ASP A 197 -11.65 -8.72 26.60
CA ASP A 197 -12.41 -7.47 26.69
C ASP A 197 -12.30 -6.60 25.43
N SER A 198 -11.41 -6.97 24.51
CA SER A 198 -11.28 -6.30 23.21
C SER A 198 -12.55 -6.46 22.37
N ARG A 199 -12.72 -5.57 21.40
CA ARG A 199 -13.81 -5.69 20.40
C ARG A 199 -13.69 -7.03 19.67
N GLU A 200 -12.48 -7.40 19.28
CA GLU A 200 -12.15 -8.64 18.59
C GLU A 200 -12.47 -9.87 19.45
N GLY A 201 -12.20 -9.83 20.75
CA GLY A 201 -12.56 -10.89 21.71
C GLY A 201 -14.07 -11.11 21.80
N LYS A 202 -14.85 -10.03 21.86
CA LYS A 202 -16.31 -10.11 21.84
C LYS A 202 -16.84 -10.66 20.50
N MET A 203 -16.24 -10.27 19.39
CA MET A 203 -16.58 -10.80 18.06
C MET A 203 -16.19 -12.28 17.91
N ALA A 204 -15.04 -12.68 18.44
CA ALA A 204 -14.55 -14.05 18.44
C ALA A 204 -15.50 -15.01 19.17
N LYS A 205 -16.07 -14.59 20.32
CA LYS A 205 -17.09 -15.39 21.04
C LYS A 205 -18.29 -15.70 20.14
N LYS A 206 -18.84 -14.68 19.48
CA LYS A 206 -19.97 -14.84 18.54
C LYS A 206 -19.61 -15.78 17.38
N ARG A 207 -18.39 -15.67 16.85
CA ARG A 207 -17.94 -16.54 15.75
C ARG A 207 -17.80 -18.00 16.15
N LEU A 208 -17.44 -18.30 17.39
CA LEU A 208 -17.42 -19.68 17.88
C LEU A 208 -18.83 -20.29 17.91
N GLU A 209 -19.83 -19.54 18.38
CA GLU A 209 -21.24 -19.97 18.34
C GLU A 209 -21.69 -20.26 16.89
N GLU A 210 -21.31 -19.41 15.93
CA GLU A 210 -21.60 -19.64 14.51
C GLU A 210 -20.94 -20.91 13.94
N ILE A 211 -19.70 -21.21 14.35
CA ILE A 211 -18.99 -22.44 13.94
C ILE A 211 -19.72 -23.68 14.46
N GLU A 212 -20.14 -23.68 15.72
CA GLU A 212 -20.90 -24.78 16.32
C GLU A 212 -22.21 -25.04 15.58
N GLN A 213 -22.96 -23.97 15.28
CA GLN A 213 -24.20 -24.07 14.50
C GLN A 213 -23.97 -24.61 13.08
N LYS A 214 -22.86 -24.22 12.43
CA LYS A 214 -22.51 -24.74 11.10
C LYS A 214 -22.21 -26.24 11.14
N ARG A 215 -21.51 -26.72 12.16
CA ARG A 215 -21.19 -28.15 12.32
C ARG A 215 -22.43 -29.00 12.56
N GLN A 216 -23.38 -28.53 13.38
CA GLN A 216 -24.64 -29.24 13.63
C GLN A 216 -25.52 -29.37 12.37
N LYS A 217 -25.32 -28.52 11.36
CA LYS A 217 -26.07 -28.51 10.10
C LYS A 217 -25.39 -29.29 8.96
N GLN A 218 -24.17 -29.77 9.15
CA GLN A 218 -23.46 -30.60 8.19
C GLN A 218 -23.52 -32.05 8.70
N PRO A 219 -24.36 -32.92 8.11
CA PRO A 219 -24.51 -34.31 8.54
C PRO A 219 -23.24 -35.13 8.31
#